data_AF-C6HMJ2-F1
#
_entry.id   AF-C6HMJ2-F1
#
_cell.length_a   1.000
_cell.length_b   1.000
_cell.length_c   1.000
_cell.angle_alpha   90.00
_cell.angle_beta   90.00
_cell.angle_gamma   90.00
#
_symmetry.space_group_name_H-M   'P 1'
#
loop_
_entity.id
_entity.type
_entity.pdbx_description
1 polymer ?
#
loop_
_entity_poly.entity_id
_entity_poly.type
_entity_poly.pdbx_seq_one_letter_code
_entity_poly.pdbx_strand_id
1 'polypeptide(L)'
;MQWIQALLYLYLLSSPAVLGAPTQQSQLKKRTFKVHRIRQVDYVPNGLAAVRKAYAKFGIIATDINFGSLDLNIYPTSEDRQAVNKADEPDENGAVTNVPARNDVLYLAPVTIGGQEFVMNFDTGSSDTYVHTMIPRAWNCDAIRRLGSCIYTWP
;
A
#
# COMPACT_ATOMS: atom_id res chain seq x y z
N MET A 1 -22.30 -57.97 -13.92
CA MET A 1 -21.21 -57.02 -13.60
C MET A 1 -21.04 -55.87 -14.60
N GLN A 2 -21.29 -56.06 -15.91
CA GLN A 2 -21.10 -54.97 -16.89
C GLN A 2 -22.12 -53.82 -16.81
N TRP A 3 -23.36 -54.11 -16.40
CA TRP A 3 -24.40 -53.09 -16.23
C TRP A 3 -24.09 -52.04 -15.16
N ILE A 4 -23.39 -52.44 -14.09
CA ILE A 4 -22.97 -51.54 -13.01
C ILE A 4 -21.87 -50.59 -13.49
N GLN A 5 -20.95 -51.10 -14.33
CA GLN A 5 -19.90 -50.28 -14.94
C GLN A 5 -20.50 -49.25 -15.91
N ALA A 6 -21.50 -49.66 -16.71
CA ALA A 6 -22.18 -48.74 -17.63
C ALA A 6 -22.88 -47.59 -16.88
N LEU A 7 -23.52 -47.87 -15.74
CA LEU A 7 -24.16 -46.85 -14.91
C LEU A 7 -23.15 -45.90 -14.25
N LEU A 8 -22.00 -46.42 -13.80
CA LEU A 8 -20.91 -45.60 -13.25
C LEU A 8 -20.31 -44.65 -14.31
N TYR A 9 -20.12 -45.11 -15.54
CA TYR A 9 -19.64 -44.26 -16.62
C TYR A 9 -20.65 -43.18 -17.00
N LEU A 10 -21.95 -43.52 -17.05
CA LEU A 10 -23.01 -42.54 -17.32
C LEU A 10 -23.05 -41.44 -16.23
N TYR A 11 -22.86 -41.82 -14.97
CA TYR A 11 -22.84 -40.88 -13.85
C TYR A 11 -21.64 -39.93 -13.91
N LEU A 12 -20.45 -40.44 -14.23
CA LEU A 12 -19.22 -39.64 -14.40
C LEU A 12 -19.35 -38.63 -15.57
N LEU A 13 -20.04 -39.00 -16.64
CA LEU A 13 -20.29 -38.12 -17.80
C LEU A 13 -21.35 -37.03 -17.53
N SER A 14 -22.18 -37.19 -16.50
CA SER A 14 -23.26 -36.26 -16.16
C SER A 14 -22.91 -35.18 -15.14
N SER A 15 -21.64 -35.06 -14.72
CA SER A 15 -21.25 -34.01 -13.78
C SER A 15 -21.42 -32.62 -14.43
N PRO A 16 -22.29 -31.74 -13.89
CA PRO A 16 -22.48 -30.43 -14.46
C PRO A 16 -21.21 -29.59 -14.26
N ALA A 17 -20.60 -29.16 -15.36
CA ALA A 17 -19.59 -28.12 -15.32
C ALA A 17 -20.22 -26.87 -14.70
N VAL A 18 -19.72 -26.47 -13.53
CA VAL A 18 -20.07 -25.19 -12.90
C VAL A 18 -19.54 -24.09 -13.82
N LEU A 19 -20.40 -23.56 -14.70
CA LEU A 19 -20.12 -22.34 -15.44
C LEU A 19 -20.09 -21.19 -14.43
N GLY A 20 -18.90 -20.76 -14.05
CA GLY A 20 -18.70 -19.49 -13.39
C GLY A 20 -19.12 -18.36 -14.34
N ALA A 21 -20.35 -17.89 -14.22
CA ALA A 21 -20.80 -16.71 -14.94
C ALA A 21 -19.95 -15.52 -14.50
N PRO A 22 -19.29 -14.79 -15.41
CA PRO A 22 -18.58 -13.58 -15.04
C PRO A 22 -19.59 -12.62 -14.43
N THR A 23 -19.39 -12.26 -13.17
CA THR A 23 -20.14 -11.22 -12.50
C THR A 23 -20.06 -9.97 -13.37
N GLN A 24 -21.20 -9.38 -13.74
CA GLN A 24 -21.22 -8.12 -14.48
C GLN A 24 -20.32 -7.14 -13.74
N GLN A 25 -19.19 -6.79 -14.35
CA GLN A 25 -18.37 -5.69 -13.89
C GLN A 25 -19.26 -4.46 -14.03
N SER A 26 -19.85 -4.02 -12.91
CA SER A 26 -20.46 -2.70 -12.87
C SER A 26 -19.38 -1.75 -13.36
N GLN A 27 -19.70 -1.00 -14.41
CA GLN A 27 -18.79 -0.02 -14.98
C GLN A 27 -18.41 0.90 -13.83
N LEU A 28 -17.23 0.68 -13.23
CA LEU A 28 -16.76 1.43 -12.08
C LEU A 28 -16.66 2.87 -12.53
N LYS A 29 -17.70 3.64 -12.19
CA LYS A 29 -17.83 5.03 -12.61
C LYS A 29 -16.63 5.76 -12.04
N LYS A 30 -15.83 6.41 -12.90
CA LYS A 30 -14.68 7.21 -12.47
C LYS A 30 -15.17 8.19 -11.40
N ARG A 31 -14.75 7.97 -10.15
CA ARG A 31 -15.10 8.82 -9.02
C ARG A 31 -13.89 9.68 -8.69
N THR A 32 -14.07 10.98 -8.74
CA THR A 32 -13.05 11.93 -8.28
C THR A 32 -13.30 12.20 -6.82
N PHE A 33 -12.32 11.88 -5.98
CA PHE A 33 -12.34 12.29 -4.59
C PHE A 33 -11.64 13.63 -4.46
N LYS A 34 -12.31 14.59 -3.83
CA LYS A 34 -11.68 15.85 -3.41
C LYS A 34 -11.75 15.90 -1.89
N VAL A 35 -10.59 15.94 -1.24
CA VAL A 35 -10.51 16.32 0.17
C VAL A 35 -10.55 17.84 0.23
N HIS A 36 -11.63 18.41 0.74
CA HIS A 36 -11.64 19.83 1.06
C HIS A 36 -10.66 20.08 2.21
N ARG A 37 -9.70 20.98 1.99
CA ARG A 37 -8.86 21.48 3.08
C ARG A 37 -9.69 22.46 3.90
N ILE A 38 -10.02 22.09 5.14
CA ILE A 38 -10.58 23.03 6.12
C ILE A 38 -9.41 23.82 6.69
N ARG A 39 -9.32 25.10 6.33
CA ARG A 39 -8.33 26.00 6.93
C ARG A 39 -8.88 26.49 8.27
N GLN A 40 -8.12 26.34 9.35
CA GLN A 40 -8.38 27.13 10.56
C GLN A 40 -8.08 28.60 10.26
N VAL A 41 -9.13 29.42 10.21
CA VAL A 41 -9.03 30.86 9.92
C VAL A 41 -8.30 31.58 11.06
N ASP A 42 -8.52 31.12 12.29
CA ASP A 42 -7.97 31.73 13.52
C ASP A 42 -6.69 31.04 14.00
N TYR A 43 -5.95 30.37 13.11
CA TYR A 43 -4.72 29.69 13.48
C TYR A 43 -3.62 30.70 13.86
N VAL A 44 -3.17 30.66 15.11
CA VAL A 44 -2.00 31.40 15.60
C VAL A 44 -0.79 30.46 15.63
N PRO A 45 0.26 30.70 14.82
CA PRO A 45 1.45 29.85 14.81
C PRO A 45 2.17 29.85 16.17
N ASN A 46 2.34 28.66 16.76
CA ASN A 46 3.21 28.47 17.92
C ASN A 46 4.41 27.62 17.50
N GLY A 47 5.49 28.30 17.09
CA GLY A 47 6.70 27.65 16.58
C GLY A 47 7.35 26.70 17.58
N LEU A 48 7.38 27.08 18.86
CA LEU A 48 7.97 26.25 19.91
C LEU A 48 7.19 24.94 20.08
N ALA A 49 5.87 25.03 20.18
CA ALA A 49 5.00 23.85 20.27
C ALA A 49 5.11 22.97 19.01
N ALA A 50 5.25 23.58 17.83
CA ALA A 50 5.45 22.85 16.58
C ALA A 50 6.79 22.09 16.55
N VAL A 51 7.88 22.72 17.00
CA VAL A 51 9.21 22.09 17.12
C VAL A 51 9.16 20.91 18.10
N ARG A 52 8.59 21.11 19.30
CA ARG A 52 8.43 20.03 20.29
C ARG A 52 7.67 18.83 19.72
N LYS A 53 6.56 19.09 19.03
CA LYS A 53 5.76 18.03 18.39
C LYS A 53 6.51 17.32 17.28
N ALA A 54 7.29 18.04 16.46
CA ALA A 54 8.12 17.44 15.43
C ALA A 54 9.20 16.54 16.04
N TYR A 55 9.85 16.99 17.11
CA TYR A 55 10.92 16.25 17.75
C TYR A 55 10.41 14.96 18.38
N ALA A 56 9.27 15.02 19.07
CA ALA A 56 8.58 13.83 19.57
C ALA A 56 8.23 12.85 18.43
N LYS A 57 7.70 13.34 17.30
CA LYS A 57 7.32 12.51 16.15
C LYS A 57 8.50 11.75 15.54
N PHE A 58 9.67 12.38 15.48
CA PHE A 58 10.86 11.78 14.86
C PHE A 58 11.82 11.15 15.88
N GLY A 59 11.41 11.02 17.15
CA GLY A 59 12.29 10.51 18.22
C GLY A 59 13.55 11.35 18.43
N ILE A 60 13.54 12.61 18.01
CA ILE A 60 14.68 13.53 18.16
C ILE A 60 14.68 14.01 19.60
N ILE A 61 15.64 13.52 20.38
CA ILE A 61 15.89 14.02 21.72
C ILE A 61 16.59 15.38 21.56
N ALA A 62 15.88 16.47 21.85
CA ALA A 62 16.48 17.79 21.98
C ALA A 62 17.52 17.70 23.11
N THR A 63 18.80 17.57 22.75
CA THR A 63 19.90 17.73 23.68
C THR A 63 20.45 19.14 23.46
N ASP A 64 20.41 19.95 24.51
CA ASP A 64 21.16 21.21 24.63
C ASP A 64 20.91 22.28 23.54
N ILE A 65 19.68 22.38 23.01
CA ILE A 65 19.34 23.44 22.05
C ILE A 65 18.94 24.71 22.80
N ASN A 66 19.92 25.56 23.08
CA ASN A 66 19.73 26.88 23.68
C ASN A 66 19.41 27.93 22.60
N PHE A 67 18.13 28.30 22.43
CA PHE A 67 17.69 29.45 21.62
C PHE A 67 17.54 30.72 22.49
N GLY A 68 18.53 31.02 23.35
CA GLY A 68 18.46 32.16 24.26
C GLY A 68 17.46 31.93 25.41
N SER A 69 16.47 32.81 25.57
CA SER A 69 15.51 32.77 26.70
C SER A 69 14.40 31.71 26.60
N LEU A 70 14.44 30.85 25.57
CA LEU A 70 13.45 29.81 25.34
C LEU A 70 14.11 28.46 25.60
N ASP A 71 14.08 28.03 26.86
CA ASP A 71 14.61 26.74 27.24
C ASP A 71 13.69 25.60 26.77
N LEU A 72 14.24 24.73 25.92
CA LEU A 72 13.63 23.51 25.40
C LEU A 72 14.14 22.26 26.13
N ASN A 73 14.57 22.39 27.38
CA ASN A 73 14.88 21.26 28.25
C ASN A 73 13.62 20.42 28.55
N ILE A 74 13.32 19.47 27.66
CA ILE A 74 12.11 18.64 27.76
C ILE A 74 12.39 17.31 28.47
N TYR A 75 13.65 16.86 28.53
CA TYR A 75 14.02 15.64 29.27
C TYR A 75 15.41 15.79 29.91
N PRO A 76 15.48 16.22 31.19
CA PRO A 76 16.74 16.56 31.83
C PRO A 76 17.63 15.33 32.06
N THR A 77 17.07 14.12 32.11
CA THR A 77 17.82 12.91 32.46
C THR A 77 17.79 11.84 31.36
N SER A 78 18.79 10.96 31.36
CA SER A 78 18.90 9.80 30.47
C SER A 78 17.77 8.77 30.66
N GLU A 79 17.13 8.76 31.82
CA GLU A 79 16.03 7.85 32.17
C GLU A 79 14.71 8.29 31.51
N ASP A 80 14.43 9.59 31.52
CA ASP A 80 13.26 10.16 30.83
C ASP A 80 13.29 9.88 29.31
N ARG A 81 14.51 9.83 28.73
CA ARG A 81 14.73 9.48 27.31
C ARG A 81 14.34 8.05 26.98
N GLN A 82 14.45 7.12 27.93
CA GLN A 82 14.02 5.73 27.71
C GLN A 82 12.51 5.57 27.84
N ALA A 83 11.86 6.37 28.68
CA ALA A 83 10.40 6.32 28.87
C ALA A 83 9.61 6.81 27.64
N VAL A 84 10.11 7.82 26.91
CA VAL A 84 9.45 8.34 25.69
C VAL A 84 9.55 7.36 24.52
N ASN A 85 10.67 6.67 24.39
CA ASN A 85 10.85 5.61 23.37
C ASN A 85 10.11 4.31 23.72
N LYS A 86 9.47 4.26 24.89
CA LYS A 86 8.77 3.11 25.46
C LYS A 86 7.32 3.43 25.79
N ALA A 87 6.77 4.49 25.22
CA ALA A 87 5.32 4.60 25.12
C ALA A 87 4.86 3.39 24.30
N ASP A 88 4.02 2.55 24.91
CA ASP A 88 3.35 1.40 24.29
C ASP A 88 2.38 1.86 23.20
N GLU A 89 2.88 2.55 22.17
CA GLU A 89 2.21 2.58 20.88
C GLU A 89 2.19 1.13 20.38
N PRO A 90 1.05 0.62 19.88
CA PRO A 90 1.04 -0.68 19.23
C PRO A 90 2.14 -0.66 18.17
N ASP A 91 2.92 -1.74 18.07
CA ASP A 91 3.97 -1.86 17.06
C ASP A 91 3.31 -1.78 15.67
N GLU A 92 3.21 -0.56 15.12
CA GLU A 92 2.67 -0.28 13.78
C GLU A 92 3.69 -0.68 12.69
N ASN A 93 4.81 -1.29 13.08
CA ASN A 93 5.81 -1.76 12.15
C ASN A 93 5.36 -3.07 11.50
N GLY A 94 5.29 -3.06 10.17
CA GLY A 94 5.19 -4.25 9.35
C GLY A 94 6.56 -4.64 8.81
N ALA A 95 6.91 -5.91 8.91
CA ALA A 95 8.07 -6.48 8.21
C ALA A 95 7.59 -7.48 7.15
N VAL A 96 8.23 -7.45 5.99
CA VAL A 96 8.00 -8.44 4.92
C VAL A 96 9.34 -9.01 4.49
N THR A 97 9.39 -10.33 4.31
CA THR A 97 10.60 -11.02 3.86
C THR A 97 10.77 -10.83 2.35
N ASN A 98 11.97 -10.43 1.91
CA ASN A 98 12.31 -10.40 0.49
C ASN A 98 13.08 -11.66 0.08
N VAL A 99 12.92 -12.07 -1.17
CA VAL A 99 13.62 -13.20 -1.78
C VAL A 99 14.32 -12.70 -3.05
N PRO A 100 15.65 -12.84 -3.16
CA PRO A 100 16.36 -12.43 -4.36
C PRO A 100 15.98 -13.33 -5.54
N ALA A 101 15.83 -12.73 -6.71
CA ALA A 101 15.79 -13.48 -7.96
C ALA A 101 17.20 -13.89 -8.40
N ARG A 102 17.29 -14.60 -9.53
CA ARG A 102 18.56 -15.06 -10.08
C ARG A 102 19.54 -13.88 -10.24
N ASN A 103 20.76 -14.06 -9.71
CA ASN A 103 21.85 -13.08 -9.74
C ASN A 103 21.51 -11.73 -9.07
N ASP A 104 20.60 -11.73 -8.08
CA ASP A 104 20.25 -10.55 -7.28
C ASP A 104 19.78 -9.34 -8.12
N VAL A 105 19.25 -9.59 -9.32
CA VAL A 105 18.80 -8.55 -10.25
C VAL A 105 17.55 -7.83 -9.73
N LEU A 106 16.73 -8.51 -8.95
CA LEU A 106 15.51 -7.99 -8.34
C LEU A 106 15.18 -8.76 -7.05
N TYR A 107 14.48 -8.11 -6.13
CA TYR A 107 14.11 -8.67 -4.82
C TYR A 107 12.59 -8.71 -4.70
N LEU A 108 12.04 -9.90 -4.51
CA LEU A 108 10.59 -10.15 -4.53
C LEU A 108 10.02 -10.30 -3.13
N ALA A 109 8.88 -9.69 -2.87
CA ALA A 109 8.14 -9.80 -1.61
C ALA A 109 6.65 -10.11 -1.89
N PRO A 110 6.00 -10.96 -1.06
CA PRO A 110 4.57 -11.20 -1.16
C PRO A 110 3.77 -10.00 -0.64
N VAL A 111 2.73 -9.61 -1.38
CA VAL A 111 1.80 -8.52 -1.03
C VAL A 111 0.37 -8.93 -1.33
N THR A 112 -0.53 -8.75 -0.37
CA THR A 112 -1.96 -9.03 -0.55
C THR A 112 -2.71 -7.78 -1.02
N ILE A 113 -3.33 -7.85 -2.19
CA ILE A 113 -4.18 -6.79 -2.76
C ILE A 113 -5.57 -7.36 -2.99
N GLY A 114 -6.58 -6.83 -2.29
CA GLY A 114 -7.97 -7.26 -2.46
C GLY A 114 -8.21 -8.74 -2.14
N GLY A 115 -7.38 -9.35 -1.28
CA GLY A 115 -7.46 -10.78 -0.92
C GLY A 115 -6.71 -11.73 -1.84
N GLN A 116 -6.06 -11.22 -2.90
CA GLN A 116 -5.16 -11.99 -3.76
C GLN A 116 -3.70 -11.63 -3.43
N GLU A 117 -2.85 -12.65 -3.28
CA GLU A 117 -1.41 -12.45 -3.11
C GLU A 117 -0.72 -12.22 -4.46
N PHE A 118 0.17 -11.24 -4.49
CA PHE A 118 1.05 -10.91 -5.61
C PHE A 118 2.50 -10.92 -5.14
N VAL A 119 3.37 -11.54 -5.94
CA VAL A 119 4.81 -11.47 -5.73
C VAL A 119 5.32 -10.23 -6.47
N MET A 120 5.81 -9.24 -5.71
CA MET A 120 6.13 -7.89 -6.22
C MET A 120 7.58 -7.50 -5.96
N ASN A 121 8.16 -6.67 -6.84
CA ASN A 121 9.44 -6.01 -6.61
C ASN A 121 9.23 -4.65 -5.94
N PHE A 122 9.93 -4.37 -4.85
CA PHE A 122 9.88 -3.07 -4.19
C PHE A 122 10.95 -2.14 -4.76
N ASP A 123 10.53 -1.26 -5.65
CA ASP A 123 11.39 -0.30 -6.33
C ASP A 123 11.27 1.09 -5.71
N THR A 124 12.32 1.51 -4.98
CA THR A 124 12.39 2.88 -4.39
C THR A 124 12.72 3.95 -5.42
N GLY A 125 13.09 3.57 -6.66
CA GLY A 125 13.34 4.46 -7.78
C GLY A 125 12.07 4.93 -8.52
N SER A 126 10.89 4.44 -8.12
CA SER A 126 9.60 4.82 -8.71
C SER A 126 8.53 5.09 -7.63
N SER A 127 7.44 5.76 -8.02
CA SER A 127 6.34 6.15 -7.11
C SER A 127 5.03 5.42 -7.40
N ASP A 128 5.06 4.45 -8.30
CA ASP A 128 3.86 3.81 -8.79
C ASP A 128 3.77 2.36 -8.34
N THR A 129 2.55 1.88 -8.11
CA THR A 129 2.27 0.48 -7.81
C THR A 129 1.42 -0.11 -8.93
N TYR A 130 2.05 -0.89 -9.79
CA TYR A 130 1.41 -1.57 -10.91
C TYR A 130 1.44 -3.09 -10.72
N VAL A 131 0.37 -3.78 -11.11
CA VAL A 131 0.26 -5.25 -11.05
C VAL A 131 -0.26 -5.81 -12.37
N HIS A 132 0.14 -7.04 -12.70
CA HIS A 132 -0.42 -7.73 -13.87
C HIS A 132 -1.89 -8.08 -13.64
N THR A 133 -2.73 -7.86 -14.65
CA THR A 133 -4.17 -8.11 -14.59
C THR A 133 -4.66 -8.80 -15.86
N MET A 134 -5.71 -9.63 -15.75
CA MET A 134 -6.31 -10.35 -16.87
C MET A 134 -7.25 -9.48 -17.73
N ILE A 135 -7.12 -8.16 -17.70
CA ILE A 135 -7.93 -7.29 -18.56
C ILE A 135 -7.59 -7.61 -20.03
N PRO A 136 -8.57 -8.03 -20.85
CA PRO A 136 -8.33 -8.30 -22.26
C PRO A 136 -7.72 -7.07 -22.96
N ARG A 137 -6.81 -7.32 -23.90
CA ARG A 137 -6.09 -6.33 -24.74
C ARG A 137 -7.00 -5.47 -25.65
N ALA A 138 -8.30 -5.39 -25.35
CA ALA A 138 -9.34 -4.73 -26.13
C ALA A 138 -9.61 -3.28 -25.71
N TRP A 139 -8.88 -2.72 -24.74
CA TRP A 139 -8.83 -1.26 -24.56
C TRP A 139 -7.76 -0.66 -25.48
N ASN A 140 -7.98 -0.84 -26.79
CA ASN A 140 -7.17 -0.22 -27.83
C ASN A 140 -7.51 1.28 -27.89
N CYS A 141 -6.72 2.10 -27.19
CA CYS A 141 -6.35 3.50 -27.43
C CYS A 141 -7.27 4.52 -28.18
N ASP A 142 -8.58 4.35 -28.32
CA ASP A 142 -9.42 5.29 -29.11
C ASP A 142 -10.27 6.28 -28.29
N ALA A 143 -10.18 6.28 -26.96
CA ALA A 143 -10.94 7.23 -26.12
C ALA A 143 -10.12 8.38 -25.49
N ILE A 144 -8.80 8.43 -25.69
CA ILE A 144 -7.93 9.48 -25.09
C ILE A 144 -6.97 10.03 -26.14
N ARG A 145 -7.50 10.72 -27.16
CA ARG A 145 -6.70 11.56 -28.09
C ARG A 145 -6.71 13.06 -27.75
N ARG A 146 -7.31 13.48 -26.62
CA ARG A 146 -7.43 14.93 -26.31
C ARG A 146 -6.59 15.45 -25.16
N LEU A 147 -5.90 14.62 -24.39
CA LEU A 147 -4.94 15.08 -23.38
C LEU A 147 -3.78 14.10 -23.43
N GLY A 148 -2.60 14.60 -23.80
CA GLY A 148 -1.45 13.80 -24.20
C GLY A 148 -1.02 12.71 -23.21
N SER A 149 -0.35 11.72 -23.78
CA SER A 149 0.31 10.57 -23.15
C SER A 149 -0.58 9.36 -22.85
N CYS A 150 -0.76 8.52 -23.86
CA CYS A 150 -0.74 7.07 -23.65
C CYS A 150 0.70 6.66 -23.38
N ILE A 151 1.06 6.43 -22.11
CA ILE A 151 2.26 5.65 -21.81
C ILE A 151 1.77 4.25 -21.49
N TYR A 152 1.54 3.48 -22.56
CA TYR A 152 1.88 2.07 -22.51
C TYR A 152 3.16 1.94 -23.32
N THR A 153 4.02 1.00 -22.89
CA THR A 153 5.23 0.44 -23.53
C THR A 153 6.55 0.90 -22.88
N TRP A 154 7.60 0.09 -22.69
CA TRP A 154 8.13 -1.16 -23.32
C TRP A 154 9.08 -1.89 -22.33
N PRO A 155 9.77 -3.01 -22.66
CA PRO A 155 9.54 -4.09 -23.63
C PRO A 155 9.13 -5.44 -22.99
#